data_AF-A0A4Q3R479-F1
#
_entry.id   AF-A0A4Q3R479-F1
#
_cell.length_a   1.000
_cell.length_b   1.000
_cell.length_c   1.000
_cell.angle_alpha   90.00
_cell.angle_beta   90.00
_cell.angle_gamma   90.00
#
_symmetry.space_group_name_H-M   'P 1'
#
loop_
_entity.id
_entity.type
_entity.pdbx_description
1 polymer ?
#
loop_
_entity_poly.entity_id
_entity_poly.type
_entity_poly.pdbx_seq_one_letter_code
_entity_poly.pdbx_strand_id
1 'polypeptide(L)'
;MRNYQTLDVWKKSMELVKEIYLLTKEYPKEELFALTSQTKRSATSIPANIAEGMGRQHKKDTIHFLHIARGSVYELETHLNIALMVNIIDEQNFNTVMLLINEVTKLLSGLINYMQAKKGRDHALFIIRELLSVASLKKATKLSTALRYFSNINKHKSIAFILSDFIDANYADALRVAAARHDIVGVKIFDKMDMQLPKIGMLRIEDAETGEQKWLDTSSAYVRHEYEKEFFAQTEYCTRTFKKSGSDLLHVRTDEDYVKVLQKFFLSRNKR
;
A
#
# COMPACT_ATOMS: atom_id res chain seq x y z
N MET A 1 21.94 14.22 5.20
CA MET A 1 20.64 14.41 5.89
C MET A 1 19.53 13.81 5.06
N ARG A 2 18.63 13.02 5.66
CA ARG A 2 17.39 12.63 4.97
C ARG A 2 16.54 13.89 4.81
N ASN A 3 16.25 14.29 3.56
CA ASN A 3 15.45 15.48 3.31
C ASN A 3 13.98 15.17 3.66
N TYR A 4 13.58 15.49 4.90
CA TYR A 4 12.23 15.26 5.42
C TYR A 4 11.16 16.00 4.61
N GLN A 5 11.52 17.10 3.93
CA GLN A 5 10.60 17.88 3.10
C GLN A 5 10.12 17.10 1.87
N THR A 6 10.83 16.02 1.51
CA THR A 6 10.42 15.13 0.42
C THR A 6 9.35 14.12 0.85
N LEU A 7 9.10 13.94 2.15
CA LEU A 7 8.14 12.97 2.67
C LEU A 7 6.71 13.48 2.49
N ASP A 8 5.84 12.62 1.97
CA ASP A 8 4.44 12.98 1.73
C ASP A 8 3.69 13.24 3.04
N VAL A 9 3.99 12.48 4.11
CA VAL A 9 3.44 12.76 5.45
C VAL A 9 3.77 14.17 5.93
N TRP A 10 4.98 14.66 5.66
CA TRP A 10 5.39 16.00 6.09
C TRP A 10 4.67 17.07 5.26
N LYS A 11 4.62 16.92 3.93
CA LYS A 11 3.91 17.85 3.05
C LYS A 11 2.42 17.94 3.41
N LYS A 12 1.77 16.81 3.65
CA LYS A 12 0.37 16.76 4.07
C LYS A 12 0.15 17.33 5.47
N SER A 13 1.10 17.14 6.38
CA SER A 13 1.07 17.80 7.69
C SER A 13 1.19 19.32 7.57
N MET A 14 1.98 19.84 6.62
CA MET A 14 2.06 21.28 6.34
C MET A 14 0.76 21.84 5.75
N GLU A 15 0.10 21.08 4.86
CA GLU A 15 -1.24 21.40 4.36
C GLU A 15 -2.25 21.45 5.52
N LEU A 16 -2.20 20.46 6.42
CA LEU A 16 -3.05 20.43 7.63
C LEU A 16 -2.83 21.66 8.51
N VAL A 17 -1.58 22.06 8.75
CA VAL A 17 -1.28 23.30 9.49
C VAL A 17 -1.93 24.51 8.83
N LYS A 18 -1.81 24.64 7.51
CA LYS A 18 -2.43 25.75 6.78
C LYS A 18 -3.95 25.77 6.98
N GLU A 19 -4.63 24.64 6.80
CA GLU A 19 -6.09 24.56 6.95
C GLU A 19 -6.54 24.85 8.39
N ILE A 20 -5.81 24.37 9.40
CA ILE A 20 -6.07 24.74 10.80
C ILE A 20 -5.92 26.23 11.04
N TYR A 21 -4.90 26.88 10.47
CA TYR A 21 -4.72 28.33 10.58
C TYR A 21 -5.81 29.12 9.87
N LEU A 22 -6.42 28.58 8.81
CA LEU A 22 -7.57 29.19 8.15
C LEU A 22 -8.83 29.01 8.98
N LEU A 23 -9.14 27.78 9.39
CA LEU A 23 -10.29 27.44 10.22
C LEU A 23 -10.35 28.26 11.52
N THR A 24 -9.21 28.37 12.20
CA THR A 24 -9.12 29.11 13.48
C THR A 24 -9.22 30.63 13.34
N LYS A 25 -9.32 31.19 12.13
CA LYS A 25 -9.65 32.62 11.95
C LYS A 25 -11.13 32.91 12.17
N GLU A 26 -11.97 31.89 12.00
CA GLU A 26 -13.43 32.00 12.18
C GLU A 26 -13.85 31.78 13.64
N TYR A 27 -12.90 31.39 14.50
CA TYR A 27 -13.18 31.18 15.93
C TYR A 27 -13.57 32.50 16.60
N PRO A 28 -14.53 32.48 17.55
CA PRO A 28 -14.87 33.63 18.36
C PRO A 28 -13.65 34.20 19.09
N LYS A 29 -13.61 35.53 19.28
CA LYS A 29 -12.46 36.20 19.93
C LYS A 29 -12.32 35.79 21.39
N GLU A 30 -13.39 35.33 22.01
CA GLU A 30 -13.44 34.83 23.39
C GLU A 30 -12.63 33.53 23.56
N GLU A 31 -12.50 32.72 22.49
CA GLU A 31 -11.78 31.43 22.46
C GLU A 31 -10.36 31.55 21.90
N LEU A 32 -9.92 32.79 21.62
CA LEU A 32 -8.65 33.10 20.97
C LEU A 32 -7.43 32.63 21.78
N PHE A 33 -7.57 32.54 23.11
CA PHE A 33 -6.45 32.24 24.00
C PHE A 33 -6.40 30.79 24.50
N ALA A 34 -7.54 30.08 24.54
CA ALA A 34 -7.59 28.69 24.98
C ALA A 34 -7.55 27.73 23.78
N LEU A 35 -8.70 27.48 23.16
CA LEU A 35 -8.85 26.43 22.15
C LEU A 35 -8.10 26.75 20.85
N THR A 36 -8.08 28.02 20.43
CA THR A 36 -7.33 28.45 19.24
C THR A 36 -5.83 28.16 19.36
N SER A 37 -5.24 28.48 20.50
CA SER A 37 -3.81 28.26 20.77
C SER A 37 -3.49 26.77 20.83
N GLN A 38 -4.32 25.98 21.52
CA GLN A 38 -4.15 24.53 21.61
C GLN A 38 -4.25 23.86 20.24
N THR A 39 -5.28 24.19 19.46
CA THR A 39 -5.47 23.67 18.10
C THR A 39 -4.27 23.97 17.18
N LYS A 40 -3.79 25.22 17.17
CA LYS A 40 -2.61 25.61 16.37
C LYS A 40 -1.32 24.93 16.84
N ARG A 41 -1.13 24.76 18.15
CA ARG A 41 0.06 24.09 18.71
C ARG A 41 0.08 22.60 18.37
N SER A 42 -1.03 21.89 18.57
CA SER A 42 -1.13 20.48 18.19
C SER A 42 -0.89 20.30 16.70
N ALA A 43 -1.48 21.14 15.84
CA ALA A 43 -1.24 21.10 14.40
C ALA A 43 0.22 21.34 13.99
N THR A 44 0.86 22.40 14.50
CA THR A 44 2.26 22.73 14.14
C THR A 44 3.28 21.75 14.72
N SER A 45 2.94 21.11 15.84
CA SER A 45 3.75 20.06 16.47
C SER A 45 3.91 18.83 15.59
N ILE A 46 2.93 18.48 14.75
CA ILE A 46 2.97 17.29 13.87
C ILE A 46 4.15 17.36 12.87
N PRO A 47 4.24 18.33 11.95
CA PRO A 47 5.35 18.41 11.01
C PRO A 47 6.69 18.70 11.69
N ALA A 48 6.70 19.42 12.81
CA ALA A 48 7.92 19.70 13.58
C ALA A 48 8.55 18.41 14.13
N ASN A 49 7.74 17.56 14.79
CA ASN A 49 8.22 16.28 15.32
C ASN A 49 8.62 15.31 14.19
N ILE A 50 7.94 15.32 13.03
CA ILE A 50 8.36 14.54 11.86
C ILE A 50 9.76 14.99 11.39
N ALA A 51 9.98 16.30 11.24
CA ALA A 51 11.26 16.84 10.81
C ALA A 51 12.38 16.51 11.82
N GLU A 52 12.11 16.70 13.11
CA GLU A 52 13.05 16.42 14.18
C GLU A 52 13.42 14.93 14.23
N GLY A 53 12.43 14.04 14.17
CA GLY A 53 12.64 12.60 14.13
C GLY A 53 13.52 12.17 12.94
N MET A 54 13.31 12.75 11.77
CA MET A 54 14.13 12.48 10.57
C MET A 54 15.55 13.01 10.65
N GLY A 55 15.82 13.98 11.53
CA GLY A 55 17.16 14.48 11.84
C GLY A 55 17.94 13.59 12.82
N ARG A 56 17.29 12.64 13.51
CA ARG A 56 17.96 11.76 14.49
C ARG A 56 18.85 10.72 13.83
N GLN A 57 19.93 10.35 14.52
CA GLN A 57 20.90 9.35 14.04
C GLN A 57 20.36 7.92 14.15
N HIS A 58 19.67 7.59 15.24
CA HIS A 58 19.20 6.24 15.51
C HIS A 58 17.72 6.04 15.16
N LYS A 59 17.41 4.87 14.60
CA LYS A 59 16.05 4.49 14.18
C LYS A 59 15.03 4.55 15.33
N LYS A 60 15.44 4.15 16.55
CA LYS A 60 14.58 4.18 17.74
C LYS A 60 14.16 5.61 18.09
N ASP A 61 15.08 6.55 18.04
CA ASP A 61 14.82 7.96 18.33
C ASP A 61 13.88 8.55 17.28
N THR A 62 14.12 8.28 15.99
CA THR A 62 13.18 8.70 14.94
C THR A 62 11.77 8.19 15.20
N ILE A 63 11.61 6.91 15.56
CA ILE A 63 10.29 6.33 15.86
C ILE A 63 9.64 7.00 17.07
N HIS A 64 10.41 7.33 18.11
CA HIS A 64 9.90 8.04 19.27
C HIS A 64 9.29 9.39 18.89
N PHE A 65 9.99 10.21 18.09
CA PHE A 65 9.45 11.48 17.58
C PHE A 65 8.22 11.30 16.69
N LEU A 66 8.16 10.25 15.87
CA LEU A 66 6.96 9.96 15.06
C LEU A 66 5.76 9.57 15.93
N HIS A 67 5.97 8.91 17.08
CA HIS A 67 4.91 8.67 18.05
C HIS A 67 4.44 9.95 18.73
N ILE A 68 5.35 10.89 19.03
CA ILE A 68 4.98 12.22 19.53
C ILE A 68 4.12 12.94 18.49
N ALA A 69 4.53 12.94 17.21
CA ALA A 69 3.73 13.52 16.14
C ALA A 69 2.32 12.92 16.06
N ARG A 70 2.19 11.60 16.27
CA ARG A 70 0.89 10.92 16.30
C ARG A 70 0.06 11.31 17.53
N GLY A 71 0.70 11.49 18.68
CA GLY A 71 0.06 12.07 19.87
C GLY A 71 -0.54 13.44 19.56
N SER A 72 0.23 14.33 18.91
CA SER A 72 -0.25 15.65 18.50
C SER A 72 -1.43 15.61 17.51
N VAL A 73 -1.54 14.56 16.68
CA VAL A 73 -2.73 14.34 15.83
C VAL A 73 -3.96 14.07 16.69
N TYR A 74 -3.86 13.16 17.68
CA TYR A 74 -4.98 12.84 18.57
C TYR A 74 -5.40 14.03 19.43
N GLU A 75 -4.45 14.85 19.87
CA GLU A 75 -4.75 16.12 20.55
C GLU A 75 -5.50 17.07 19.62
N LEU A 76 -5.04 17.24 18.38
CA LEU A 76 -5.71 18.10 17.40
C LEU A 76 -7.15 17.65 17.13
N GLU A 77 -7.35 16.35 16.91
CA GLU A 77 -8.67 15.75 16.72
C GLU A 77 -9.57 16.01 17.93
N THR A 78 -9.04 15.87 19.15
CA THR A 78 -9.79 16.16 20.38
C THR A 78 -10.22 17.63 20.43
N HIS A 79 -9.32 18.57 20.14
CA HIS A 79 -9.66 20.00 20.13
C HIS A 79 -10.72 20.35 19.07
N LEU A 80 -10.68 19.72 17.89
CA LEU A 80 -11.69 19.92 16.84
C LEU A 80 -13.04 19.34 17.23
N ASN A 81 -13.08 18.18 17.88
CA ASN A 81 -14.32 17.62 18.41
C ASN A 81 -14.94 18.54 19.48
N ILE A 82 -14.12 19.11 20.37
CA ILE A 82 -14.58 20.11 21.34
C ILE A 82 -15.14 21.33 20.60
N ALA A 83 -14.43 21.85 19.60
CA ALA A 83 -14.87 23.01 18.82
C ALA A 83 -16.23 22.76 18.13
N LEU A 84 -16.45 21.57 17.58
CA LEU A 84 -17.73 21.16 17.00
C LEU A 84 -18.82 21.06 18.08
N MET A 85 -18.53 20.39 19.20
CA MET A 85 -19.47 20.18 20.30
C MET A 85 -20.00 21.49 20.89
N VAL A 86 -19.16 22.53 20.95
CA VAL A 86 -19.55 23.86 21.44
C VAL A 86 -19.96 24.82 20.31
N ASN A 87 -20.16 24.30 19.09
CA ASN A 87 -20.61 25.04 17.89
C ASN A 87 -19.70 26.21 17.48
N ILE A 88 -18.39 26.12 17.72
CA ILE A 88 -17.39 27.07 17.18
C ILE A 88 -17.16 26.84 15.68
N ILE A 89 -17.26 25.59 15.23
CA ILE A 89 -17.16 25.19 13.83
C ILE A 89 -18.38 24.37 13.44
N ASP A 90 -18.74 24.40 12.16
CA ASP A 90 -19.80 23.56 11.60
C ASP A 90 -19.29 22.16 11.19
N GLU A 91 -20.23 21.26 10.91
CA GLU A 91 -19.92 19.90 10.47
C GLU A 91 -19.18 19.86 9.13
N GLN A 92 -19.41 20.84 8.24
CA GLN A 92 -18.78 20.88 6.92
C GLN A 92 -17.27 21.14 7.04
N ASN A 93 -16.90 22.15 7.82
CA ASN A 93 -15.52 22.50 8.11
C ASN A 93 -14.84 21.39 8.91
N PHE A 94 -15.53 20.83 9.91
CA PHE A 94 -15.04 19.70 10.68
C PHE A 94 -14.71 18.50 9.78
N ASN A 95 -15.65 18.07 8.94
CA ASN A 95 -15.47 16.93 8.04
C ASN A 95 -14.33 17.16 7.05
N THR A 96 -14.20 18.37 6.52
CA THR A 96 -13.11 18.75 5.60
C THR A 96 -11.73 18.56 6.26
N VAL A 97 -11.56 19.06 7.48
CA VAL A 97 -10.29 18.90 8.21
C VAL A 97 -10.06 17.46 8.67
N MET A 98 -11.12 16.74 9.07
CA MET A 98 -11.02 15.34 9.48
C MET A 98 -10.54 14.43 8.34
N LEU A 99 -10.93 14.69 7.09
CA LEU A 99 -10.39 13.96 5.94
C LEU A 99 -8.87 14.12 5.82
N LEU A 100 -8.36 15.32 6.05
CA LEU A 100 -6.93 15.61 6.01
C LEU A 100 -6.18 15.00 7.21
N ILE A 101 -6.78 15.02 8.41
CA ILE A 101 -6.27 14.31 9.59
C ILE A 101 -6.16 12.80 9.32
N ASN A 102 -7.17 12.20 8.70
CA ASN A 102 -7.17 10.78 8.34
C ASN A 102 -6.05 10.46 7.34
N GLU A 103 -5.83 11.31 6.34
CA GLU A 103 -4.74 11.16 5.37
C GLU A 103 -3.37 11.24 6.07
N VAL A 104 -3.15 12.26 6.91
CA VAL A 104 -1.91 12.42 7.69
C VAL A 104 -1.68 11.23 8.61
N THR A 105 -2.71 10.76 9.32
CA THR A 105 -2.64 9.61 10.22
C THR A 105 -2.24 8.33 9.48
N LYS A 106 -2.81 8.10 8.29
CA LYS A 106 -2.47 6.95 7.45
C LYS A 106 -1.02 7.00 6.98
N LEU A 107 -0.57 8.15 6.49
CA LEU A 107 0.81 8.35 6.03
C LEU A 107 1.82 8.21 7.19
N LEU A 108 1.50 8.78 8.35
CA LEU A 108 2.33 8.72 9.56
C LEU A 108 2.44 7.28 10.09
N SER A 109 1.33 6.56 10.14
CA SER A 109 1.31 5.15 10.56
C SER A 109 2.11 4.28 9.59
N GLY A 110 1.97 4.49 8.28
CA GLY A 110 2.78 3.82 7.25
C GLY A 110 4.28 4.05 7.44
N LEU A 111 4.67 5.30 7.72
CA LEU A 111 6.07 5.65 8.00
C LEU A 111 6.60 5.00 9.29
N ILE A 112 5.80 5.02 10.37
CA ILE A 112 6.16 4.36 11.63
C ILE A 112 6.36 2.87 11.40
N ASN A 113 5.45 2.20 10.69
CA ASN A 113 5.54 0.77 10.40
C ASN A 113 6.78 0.44 9.55
N TYR A 114 7.05 1.24 8.52
CA TYR A 114 8.27 1.13 7.71
C TYR A 114 9.53 1.24 8.59
N MET A 115 9.55 2.21 9.51
CA MET A 115 10.65 2.40 10.45
C MET A 115 10.70 1.33 11.55
N GLN A 116 9.60 0.65 11.87
CA GLN A 116 9.59 -0.42 12.86
C GLN A 116 9.97 -1.79 12.30
N ALA A 117 10.31 -1.90 11.01
CA ALA A 117 10.74 -3.16 10.42
C ALA A 117 11.82 -3.85 11.29
N LYS A 118 11.47 -5.00 11.87
CA LYS A 118 12.26 -5.79 12.84
C LYS A 118 12.46 -7.22 12.31
N LYS A 119 13.47 -7.91 12.81
CA LYS A 119 13.64 -9.35 12.54
C LYS A 119 12.81 -10.17 13.54
N GLY A 120 12.44 -11.40 13.17
CA GLY A 120 11.82 -12.37 14.06
C GLY A 120 10.35 -12.66 13.81
N ARG A 121 9.82 -13.66 14.51
CA ARG A 121 8.46 -14.21 14.34
C ARG A 121 7.39 -13.16 14.58
N ASP A 122 7.52 -12.36 15.62
CA ASP A 122 6.49 -11.38 16.01
C ASP A 122 6.31 -10.32 14.93
N HIS A 123 7.40 -9.88 14.30
CA HIS A 123 7.31 -8.92 13.21
C HIS A 123 6.70 -9.54 11.95
N ALA A 124 6.99 -10.81 11.66
CA ALA A 124 6.33 -11.53 10.57
C ALA A 124 4.82 -11.66 10.80
N LEU A 125 4.41 -11.99 12.02
CA LEU A 125 2.98 -12.06 12.39
C LEU A 125 2.30 -10.69 12.32
N PHE A 126 2.99 -9.62 12.71
CA PHE A 126 2.51 -8.25 12.52
C PHE A 126 2.26 -7.94 11.04
N ILE A 127 3.23 -8.24 10.15
CA ILE A 127 3.06 -8.04 8.71
C ILE A 127 1.85 -8.82 8.18
N ILE A 128 1.70 -10.09 8.57
CA ILE A 128 0.56 -10.92 8.15
C ILE A 128 -0.76 -10.29 8.61
N ARG A 129 -0.85 -9.86 9.87
CA ARG A 129 -2.05 -9.21 10.41
C ARG A 129 -2.38 -7.94 9.64
N GLU A 130 -1.39 -7.08 9.38
CA GLU A 130 -1.60 -5.85 8.62
C GLU A 130 -2.12 -6.17 7.21
N LEU A 131 -1.51 -7.14 6.50
CA LEU A 131 -1.96 -7.56 5.18
C LEU A 131 -3.40 -8.07 5.16
N LEU A 132 -3.81 -8.85 6.19
CA LEU A 132 -5.18 -9.36 6.32
C LEU A 132 -6.20 -8.27 6.72
N SER A 133 -5.74 -7.16 7.30
CA SER A 133 -6.61 -6.05 7.73
C SER A 133 -6.92 -5.04 6.63
N VAL A 134 -6.13 -5.06 5.54
CA VAL A 134 -6.33 -4.14 4.41
C VAL A 134 -7.54 -4.62 3.60
N ALA A 135 -8.67 -3.91 3.73
CA ALA A 135 -9.79 -4.06 2.81
C ALA A 135 -9.50 -3.33 1.50
N SER A 136 -9.72 -3.98 0.35
CA SER A 136 -9.56 -3.31 -0.95
C SER A 136 -10.70 -2.30 -1.17
N LEU A 137 -10.34 -1.08 -1.53
CA LEU A 137 -11.32 -0.02 -1.85
C LEU A 137 -11.86 -0.13 -3.29
N LYS A 138 -11.16 -0.88 -4.15
CA LYS A 138 -11.49 -1.09 -5.58
C LYS A 138 -11.13 -2.53 -5.97
N LYS A 139 -11.92 -3.14 -6.85
CA LYS A 139 -11.76 -4.54 -7.28
C LYS A 139 -10.75 -4.76 -8.43
N ALA A 140 -10.47 -3.73 -9.24
CA ALA A 140 -9.63 -3.87 -10.42
C ALA A 140 -8.12 -3.87 -10.09
N THR A 141 -7.37 -4.79 -10.69
CA THR A 141 -5.91 -4.86 -10.59
C THR A 141 -5.26 -3.89 -11.58
N LYS A 142 -4.26 -3.12 -11.11
CA LYS A 142 -3.45 -2.21 -11.95
C LYS A 142 -1.98 -2.32 -11.61
N LEU A 143 -1.32 -3.37 -12.10
CA LEU A 143 0.09 -3.67 -11.84
C LEU A 143 0.99 -2.52 -12.29
N SER A 144 0.71 -1.92 -13.44
CA SER A 144 1.50 -0.78 -13.96
C SER A 144 1.50 0.41 -13.00
N THR A 145 0.34 0.76 -12.43
CA THR A 145 0.21 1.85 -11.45
C THR A 145 0.93 1.50 -10.16
N ALA A 146 0.76 0.28 -9.65
CA ALA A 146 1.42 -0.18 -8.42
C ALA A 146 2.95 -0.16 -8.54
N LEU A 147 3.50 -0.63 -9.67
CA LEU A 147 4.94 -0.63 -9.95
C LEU A 147 5.52 0.78 -10.04
N ARG A 148 4.82 1.70 -10.72
CA ARG A 148 5.24 3.12 -10.82
C ARG A 148 5.21 3.78 -9.44
N TYR A 149 4.16 3.56 -8.67
CA TYR A 149 4.04 4.05 -7.30
C TYR A 149 5.18 3.53 -6.41
N PHE A 150 5.45 2.22 -6.46
CA PHE A 150 6.55 1.58 -5.75
C PHE A 150 7.91 2.21 -6.11
N SER A 151 8.20 2.37 -7.40
CA SER A 151 9.46 2.95 -7.88
C SER A 151 9.62 4.42 -7.46
N ASN A 152 8.53 5.21 -7.50
CA ASN A 152 8.56 6.62 -7.12
C ASN A 152 8.85 6.82 -5.62
N ILE A 153 8.29 5.96 -4.78
CA ILE A 153 8.42 6.08 -3.32
C ILE A 153 9.72 5.47 -2.82
N ASN A 154 10.10 4.31 -3.35
CA ASN A 154 11.31 3.63 -2.91
C ASN A 154 12.52 4.21 -3.63
N LYS A 155 13.22 5.13 -2.97
CA LYS A 155 14.44 5.74 -3.52
C LYS A 155 15.67 4.84 -3.41
N HIS A 156 15.68 3.92 -2.45
CA HIS A 156 16.79 3.00 -2.20
C HIS A 156 16.59 1.66 -2.91
N LYS A 157 17.69 1.05 -3.37
CA LYS A 157 17.69 -0.31 -3.90
C LYS A 157 17.13 -1.26 -2.85
N SER A 158 16.15 -2.05 -3.25
CA SER A 158 15.45 -3.00 -2.38
C SER A 158 15.11 -4.26 -3.19
N ILE A 159 14.82 -5.34 -2.47
CA ILE A 159 14.22 -6.54 -3.06
C ILE A 159 12.71 -6.38 -2.91
N ALA A 160 11.94 -6.56 -3.98
CA ALA A 160 10.49 -6.51 -3.96
C ALA A 160 9.89 -7.77 -4.57
N PHE A 161 9.00 -8.40 -3.81
CA PHE A 161 8.22 -9.55 -4.25
C PHE A 161 6.85 -9.09 -4.69
N ILE A 162 6.42 -9.49 -5.89
CA ILE A 162 5.11 -9.19 -6.45
C ILE A 162 4.32 -10.50 -6.50
N LEU A 163 3.26 -10.59 -5.71
CA LEU A 163 2.36 -11.72 -5.68
C LEU A 163 1.12 -11.35 -6.50
N SER A 164 0.85 -12.10 -7.56
CA SER A 164 -0.29 -11.87 -8.48
C SER A 164 -0.49 -13.11 -9.34
N ASP A 165 -1.67 -13.26 -9.93
CA ASP A 165 -1.92 -14.17 -11.05
C ASP A 165 -1.31 -13.66 -12.38
N PHE A 166 -0.95 -12.37 -12.42
CA PHE A 166 -0.44 -11.62 -13.57
C PHE A 166 -1.37 -11.62 -14.79
N ILE A 167 -2.69 -11.59 -14.55
CA ILE A 167 -3.70 -11.49 -15.61
C ILE A 167 -3.72 -10.08 -16.23
N ASP A 168 -3.40 -9.03 -15.46
CA ASP A 168 -3.36 -7.65 -15.94
C ASP A 168 -2.38 -7.47 -17.12
N ALA A 169 -2.75 -6.66 -18.11
CA ALA A 169 -1.93 -6.39 -19.27
C ALA A 169 -1.04 -5.14 -19.06
N ASN A 170 -0.05 -4.94 -19.94
CA ASN A 170 0.65 -3.66 -20.09
C ASN A 170 1.48 -3.18 -18.87
N TYR A 171 1.95 -4.11 -18.02
CA TYR A 171 2.88 -3.77 -16.92
C TYR A 171 4.36 -3.81 -17.32
N ALA A 172 4.70 -4.26 -18.53
CA ALA A 172 6.09 -4.48 -18.97
C ALA A 172 7.01 -3.28 -18.80
N ASP A 173 6.59 -2.09 -19.22
CA ASP A 173 7.41 -0.87 -19.08
C ASP A 173 7.58 -0.45 -17.62
N ALA A 174 6.51 -0.54 -16.82
CA ALA A 174 6.59 -0.22 -15.40
C ALA A 174 7.50 -1.20 -14.66
N LEU A 175 7.45 -2.49 -15.02
CA LEU A 175 8.33 -3.52 -14.49
C LEU A 175 9.77 -3.25 -14.86
N ARG A 176 10.06 -2.92 -16.11
CA ARG A 176 11.41 -2.55 -16.56
C ARG A 176 11.98 -1.37 -15.78
N VAL A 177 11.19 -0.32 -15.57
CA VAL A 177 11.61 0.86 -14.77
C VAL A 177 11.86 0.49 -13.31
N ALA A 178 11.02 -0.36 -12.71
CA ALA A 178 11.21 -0.83 -11.34
C ALA A 178 12.46 -1.73 -11.22
N ALA A 179 12.62 -2.69 -12.14
CA ALA A 179 13.74 -3.64 -12.17
C ALA A 179 15.10 -2.97 -12.42
N ALA A 180 15.14 -1.82 -13.10
CA ALA A 180 16.36 -1.06 -13.27
C ALA A 180 16.93 -0.52 -11.93
N ARG A 181 16.08 -0.37 -10.91
CA ARG A 181 16.43 0.24 -9.61
C ARG A 181 16.34 -0.72 -8.44
N HIS A 182 15.51 -1.76 -8.56
CA HIS A 182 15.18 -2.70 -7.51
C HIS A 182 15.36 -4.13 -8.01
N ASP A 183 15.65 -5.04 -7.09
CA ASP A 183 15.63 -6.46 -7.38
C ASP A 183 14.19 -6.97 -7.31
N ILE A 184 13.56 -7.15 -8.47
CA ILE A 184 12.16 -7.55 -8.57
C ILE A 184 12.05 -9.06 -8.75
N VAL A 185 11.19 -9.68 -7.94
CA VAL A 185 10.82 -11.09 -8.04
C VAL A 185 9.32 -11.22 -8.18
N GLY A 186 8.86 -11.80 -9.28
CA GLY A 186 7.45 -12.15 -9.47
C GLY A 186 7.15 -13.52 -8.85
N VAL A 187 5.99 -13.65 -8.22
CA VAL A 187 5.44 -14.92 -7.74
C VAL A 187 4.06 -15.06 -8.37
N LYS A 188 3.99 -15.78 -9.50
CA LYS A 188 2.75 -16.11 -10.18
C LYS A 188 2.02 -17.17 -9.38
N ILE A 189 0.86 -16.82 -8.84
CA ILE A 189 -0.02 -17.72 -8.11
C ILE A 189 -1.17 -18.11 -9.03
N PHE A 190 -1.48 -19.39 -9.13
CA PHE A 190 -2.59 -19.89 -9.95
C PHE A 190 -3.15 -21.20 -9.40
N ASP A 191 -4.42 -21.46 -9.65
CA ASP A 191 -5.08 -22.71 -9.36
C ASP A 191 -4.95 -23.69 -10.55
N LYS A 192 -5.16 -24.98 -10.29
CA LYS A 192 -5.28 -25.98 -11.34
C LYS A 192 -6.42 -25.65 -12.31
N MET A 193 -7.53 -25.12 -11.81
CA MET A 193 -8.69 -24.75 -12.61
C MET A 193 -8.44 -23.51 -13.49
N ASP A 194 -7.49 -22.64 -13.13
CA ASP A 194 -7.06 -21.53 -14.00
C ASP A 194 -6.34 -22.02 -15.25
N MET A 195 -5.73 -23.21 -15.18
CA MET A 195 -5.02 -23.83 -16.30
C MET A 195 -5.91 -24.78 -17.11
N GLN A 196 -6.69 -25.62 -16.42
CA GLN A 196 -7.50 -26.65 -17.06
C GLN A 196 -8.89 -26.74 -16.44
N LEU A 197 -9.91 -26.49 -17.26
CA LEU A 197 -11.30 -26.64 -16.86
C LEU A 197 -11.69 -28.12 -16.68
N PRO A 198 -12.40 -28.47 -15.60
CA PRO A 198 -12.91 -29.82 -15.42
C PRO A 198 -14.09 -30.09 -16.36
N LYS A 199 -14.28 -31.33 -16.83
CA LYS A 199 -15.42 -31.72 -17.68
C LYS A 199 -16.65 -32.03 -16.81
N ILE A 200 -17.34 -31.00 -16.34
CA ILE A 200 -18.48 -31.11 -15.41
C ILE A 200 -19.80 -30.56 -15.96
N GLY A 201 -19.80 -30.10 -17.23
CA GLY A 201 -20.97 -29.54 -17.88
C GLY A 201 -21.01 -28.01 -17.77
N MET A 202 -22.20 -27.45 -17.56
CA MET A 202 -22.38 -26.01 -17.46
C MET A 202 -21.82 -25.50 -16.13
N LEU A 203 -20.82 -24.64 -16.21
CA LEU A 203 -20.23 -23.94 -15.06
C LEU A 203 -20.60 -22.46 -15.14
N ARG A 204 -21.06 -21.89 -14.03
CA ARG A 204 -21.20 -20.45 -13.90
C ARG A 204 -19.92 -19.88 -13.32
N ILE A 205 -19.23 -19.05 -14.10
CA ILE A 205 -18.03 -18.33 -13.68
C ILE A 205 -18.38 -16.87 -13.39
N GLU A 206 -17.65 -16.27 -12.45
CA GLU A 206 -17.76 -14.85 -12.11
C GLU A 206 -16.37 -14.23 -12.19
N ASP A 207 -16.26 -13.12 -12.91
CA ASP A 207 -15.03 -12.32 -12.95
C ASP A 207 -14.84 -11.61 -11.59
N ALA A 208 -13.72 -11.86 -10.91
CA ALA A 208 -13.48 -11.34 -9.58
C ALA A 208 -13.31 -9.80 -9.54
N GLU A 209 -12.94 -9.17 -10.65
CA GLU A 209 -12.73 -7.73 -10.76
C GLU A 209 -14.01 -6.98 -11.11
N THR A 210 -14.79 -7.50 -12.06
CA THR A 210 -15.99 -6.84 -12.60
C THR A 210 -17.29 -7.33 -11.95
N GLY A 211 -17.30 -8.57 -11.45
CA GLY A 211 -18.51 -9.27 -10.99
C GLY A 211 -19.40 -9.78 -12.13
N GLU A 212 -18.94 -9.72 -13.38
CA GLU A 212 -19.70 -10.23 -14.53
C GLU A 212 -19.78 -11.76 -14.46
N GLN A 213 -21.00 -12.29 -14.60
CA GLN A 213 -21.24 -13.73 -14.59
C GLN A 213 -21.43 -14.26 -16.00
N LYS A 214 -20.76 -15.36 -16.32
CA LYS A 214 -20.87 -16.04 -17.61
C LYS A 214 -21.09 -17.53 -17.42
N TRP A 215 -21.93 -18.10 -18.29
CA TRP A 215 -22.07 -19.54 -18.41
C TRP A 215 -21.03 -20.09 -19.37
N LEU A 216 -20.34 -21.13 -18.92
CA LEU A 216 -19.30 -21.81 -19.67
C LEU A 216 -19.64 -23.29 -19.79
N ASP A 217 -19.78 -23.78 -21.02
CA ASP A 217 -19.96 -25.21 -21.25
C ASP A 217 -18.60 -25.92 -21.21
N THR A 218 -18.25 -26.44 -20.03
CA THR A 218 -17.01 -27.19 -19.83
C THR A 218 -17.07 -28.61 -20.41
N SER A 219 -18.22 -29.06 -20.91
CA SER A 219 -18.33 -30.34 -21.62
C SER A 219 -17.71 -30.29 -23.02
N SER A 220 -17.71 -29.10 -23.64
CA SER A 220 -17.09 -28.84 -24.92
C SER A 220 -15.57 -28.93 -24.86
N ALA A 221 -14.98 -29.83 -25.65
CA ALA A 221 -13.53 -29.97 -25.75
C ALA A 221 -12.87 -28.70 -26.34
N TYR A 222 -13.55 -28.03 -27.26
CA TYR A 222 -13.09 -26.77 -27.84
C TYR A 222 -12.97 -25.67 -26.77
N VAL A 223 -14.00 -25.51 -25.92
CA VAL A 223 -13.99 -24.52 -24.84
C VAL A 223 -12.86 -24.79 -23.85
N ARG A 224 -12.66 -26.04 -23.44
CA ARG A 224 -11.55 -26.40 -22.54
C ARG A 224 -10.18 -26.11 -23.17
N HIS A 225 -10.02 -26.40 -24.46
CA HIS A 225 -8.77 -26.17 -25.18
C HIS A 225 -8.46 -24.67 -25.32
N GLU A 226 -9.44 -23.84 -25.72
CA GLU A 226 -9.23 -22.40 -25.85
C GLU A 226 -8.94 -21.74 -24.49
N TYR A 227 -9.58 -22.21 -23.41
CA TYR A 227 -9.28 -21.72 -22.06
C TYR A 227 -7.83 -22.03 -21.62
N GLU A 228 -7.40 -23.28 -21.81
CA GLU A 228 -6.03 -23.71 -21.51
C GLU A 228 -5.00 -22.93 -22.35
N LYS A 229 -5.29 -22.74 -23.64
CA LYS A 229 -4.45 -21.95 -24.56
C LYS A 229 -4.31 -20.49 -24.10
N GLU A 230 -5.39 -19.86 -23.66
CA GLU A 230 -5.35 -18.49 -23.13
C GLU A 230 -4.46 -18.41 -21.88
N PHE A 231 -4.61 -19.37 -20.94
CA PHE A 231 -3.74 -19.45 -19.76
C PHE A 231 -2.25 -19.54 -20.14
N PHE A 232 -1.90 -20.37 -21.12
CA PHE A 232 -0.51 -20.50 -21.58
C PHE A 232 -0.01 -19.24 -22.29
N ALA A 233 -0.84 -18.58 -23.11
CA ALA A 233 -0.49 -17.31 -23.75
C ALA A 233 -0.17 -16.22 -22.71
N GLN A 234 -1.00 -16.10 -21.67
CA GLN A 234 -0.76 -15.15 -20.57
C GLN A 234 0.49 -15.53 -19.76
N THR A 235 0.68 -16.82 -19.49
CA THR A 235 1.87 -17.31 -18.80
C THR A 235 3.14 -16.98 -19.58
N GLU A 236 3.14 -17.20 -20.90
CA GLU A 236 4.27 -16.88 -21.76
C GLU A 236 4.54 -15.37 -21.81
N TYR A 237 3.49 -14.56 -21.93
CA TYR A 237 3.62 -13.11 -21.84
C TYR A 237 4.30 -12.67 -20.53
N CYS A 238 3.85 -13.22 -19.40
CA CYS A 238 4.41 -12.94 -18.08
C CYS A 238 5.88 -13.35 -17.99
N THR A 239 6.20 -14.61 -18.33
CA THR A 239 7.57 -15.14 -18.31
C THR A 239 8.50 -14.31 -19.20
N ARG A 240 8.06 -13.95 -20.41
CA ARG A 240 8.84 -13.12 -21.34
C ARG A 240 9.07 -11.73 -20.79
N THR A 241 8.07 -11.14 -20.14
CA THR A 241 8.13 -9.80 -19.57
C THR A 241 9.13 -9.72 -18.42
N PHE A 242 9.09 -10.67 -17.48
CA PHE A 242 10.08 -10.75 -16.38
C PHE A 242 11.49 -11.04 -16.89
N LYS A 243 11.63 -11.97 -17.85
CA LYS A 243 12.94 -12.27 -18.45
C LYS A 243 13.54 -11.04 -19.13
N LYS A 244 12.75 -10.27 -19.88
CA LYS A 244 13.20 -9.03 -20.55
C LYS A 244 13.55 -7.92 -19.56
N SER A 245 12.92 -7.86 -18.39
CA SER A 245 13.27 -6.88 -17.35
C SER A 245 14.48 -7.30 -16.50
N GLY A 246 15.03 -8.49 -16.71
CA GLY A 246 16.11 -9.04 -15.88
C GLY A 246 15.64 -9.43 -14.48
N SER A 247 14.35 -9.72 -14.33
CA SER A 247 13.70 -10.06 -13.05
C SER A 247 13.42 -11.56 -12.99
N ASP A 248 13.48 -12.13 -11.79
CA ASP A 248 13.14 -13.54 -11.59
C ASP A 248 11.61 -13.71 -11.51
N LEU A 249 11.08 -14.83 -12.00
CA LEU A 249 9.67 -15.20 -11.91
C LEU A 249 9.54 -16.61 -11.36
N LEU A 250 8.73 -16.76 -10.32
CA LEU A 250 8.33 -18.03 -9.72
C LEU A 250 6.90 -18.36 -10.12
N HIS A 251 6.63 -19.65 -10.30
CA HIS A 251 5.31 -20.20 -10.55
C HIS A 251 4.93 -21.06 -9.36
N VAL A 252 3.80 -20.77 -8.73
CA VAL A 252 3.31 -21.46 -7.53
C VAL A 252 1.85 -21.84 -7.76
N ARG A 253 1.56 -23.15 -7.80
CA ARG A 253 0.19 -23.64 -7.85
C ARG A 253 -0.40 -23.70 -6.44
N THR A 254 -1.68 -23.39 -6.28
CA THR A 254 -2.39 -23.34 -4.98
C THR A 254 -2.38 -24.66 -4.22
N ASP A 255 -2.27 -25.79 -4.91
CA ASP A 255 -2.22 -27.16 -4.34
C ASP A 255 -0.78 -27.68 -4.12
N GLU A 256 0.24 -26.87 -4.42
CA GLU A 256 1.65 -27.24 -4.28
C GLU A 256 2.29 -26.68 -3.00
N ASP A 257 3.32 -27.38 -2.53
CA ASP A 257 4.14 -26.93 -1.42
C ASP A 257 5.03 -25.75 -1.85
N TYR A 258 4.49 -24.54 -1.67
CA TYR A 258 5.17 -23.28 -1.97
C TYR A 258 6.50 -23.10 -1.22
N VAL A 259 6.68 -23.76 -0.07
CA VAL A 259 7.93 -23.69 0.70
C VAL A 259 9.08 -24.28 -0.11
N LYS A 260 8.85 -25.41 -0.80
CA LYS A 260 9.86 -26.04 -1.66
C LYS A 260 10.25 -25.15 -2.85
N VAL A 261 9.28 -24.47 -3.45
CA VAL A 261 9.52 -23.54 -4.57
C VAL A 261 10.40 -22.37 -4.11
N LEU A 262 10.02 -21.73 -2.99
CA LEU A 262 10.77 -20.62 -2.42
C LEU A 262 12.17 -21.03 -1.96
N GLN A 263 12.32 -22.19 -1.29
CA GLN A 263 13.62 -22.69 -0.87
C GLN A 263 14.57 -22.92 -2.05
N LYS A 264 14.10 -23.59 -3.12
CA LYS A 264 14.89 -23.81 -4.34
C LYS A 264 15.33 -22.49 -4.96
N PHE A 265 14.45 -21.50 -4.99
CA PHE A 265 14.75 -20.16 -5.49
C PHE A 265 15.82 -19.44 -4.67
N PHE A 266 15.70 -19.39 -3.34
CA PHE A 266 16.70 -18.73 -2.50
C PHE A 266 18.06 -19.45 -2.55
N LEU A 267 18.06 -20.79 -2.62
CA LEU A 267 19.29 -21.56 -2.77
C LEU A 267 19.99 -21.33 -4.11
N SER A 268 19.24 -21.18 -5.21
CA SER A 268 19.83 -20.89 -6.53
C SER A 268 20.42 -19.48 -6.59
N ARG A 269 19.81 -18.51 -5.89
CA ARG A 269 20.34 -17.15 -5.76
C ARG A 269 21.61 -17.06 -4.94
N ASN A 270 21.73 -17.82 -3.86
CA ASN A 270 22.98 -17.84 -3.07
C ASN A 270 24.18 -18.40 -3.83
N LYS A 271 23.96 -19.10 -4.95
CA LYS A 271 25.01 -19.65 -5.81
C LYS A 271 25.41 -18.73 -6.97
N ARG A 272 24.65 -17.66 -7.24
CA ARG A 272 24.95 -16.63 -8.24
C ARG A 272 25.84 -15.56 -7.62
#